data_AF-A0A174QNR3-F1
#
_entry.id   AF-A0A174QNR3-F1
#
_cell.length_a   1.000
_cell.length_b   1.000
_cell.length_c   1.000
_cell.angle_alpha   90.00
_cell.angle_beta   90.00
_cell.angle_gamma   90.00
#
_symmetry.space_group_name_H-M   'P 1'
#
loop_
_entity.id
_entity.type
_entity.pdbx_description
1 polymer ?
#
loop_
_entity_poly.entity_id
_entity_poly.type
_entity_poly.pdbx_seq_one_letter_code
_entity_poly.pdbx_strand_id
1 'polypeptide(L)'
;MFDDYNEEIDYPVNGEVDEQKWDPRLFHTVGMPTYPYKYEAEYTMTKNNSRTPNTYGYYTSLKEVPQRSKGETYNGSWQAFAMNDYVFRYTDVMLMRAEALVELGELGEARIIINDIRERAANSVNKHIAYAKDQCEIALYPESYFQDKETARKCLRWERRLEMAMENGRYFDLRRWGIASETLNAYFASEQNNVYDGQTYAQYYKDAHYEPNKNEFFPIPYNQLYYIPGLYTQNKNY
;
A
#
# COMPACT_ATOMS: atom_id res chain seq x y z
N MET A 1 -15.86 -7.12 -1.99
CA MET A 1 -14.42 -7.32 -1.69
C MET A 1 -13.51 -6.32 -2.41
N PHE A 2 -13.52 -6.23 -3.74
CA PHE A 2 -12.53 -5.38 -4.44
C PHE A 2 -12.94 -3.92 -4.57
N ASP A 3 -14.23 -3.62 -4.45
CA ASP A 3 -14.81 -2.33 -4.84
C ASP A 3 -15.45 -1.58 -3.64
N ASP A 4 -15.70 -2.28 -2.52
CA ASP A 4 -16.42 -1.78 -1.33
C ASP A 4 -15.47 -1.35 -0.18
N TYR A 5 -14.17 -1.56 -0.33
CA TYR A 5 -13.17 -1.41 0.75
C TYR A 5 -12.96 0.03 1.26
N ASN A 6 -13.51 1.04 0.58
CA ASN A 6 -13.36 2.46 0.92
C ASN A 6 -14.67 3.25 0.81
N GLU A 7 -15.82 2.56 0.93
CA GLU A 7 -17.13 3.21 0.99
C GLU A 7 -17.34 3.95 2.32
N GLU A 8 -16.71 3.47 3.40
CA GLU A 8 -16.77 4.05 4.75
C GLU A 8 -15.36 4.34 5.28
N ILE A 9 -15.25 5.32 6.20
CA ILE A 9 -13.99 5.70 6.85
C ILE A 9 -13.83 4.89 8.13
N ASP A 10 -13.83 3.57 7.99
CA ASP A 10 -13.67 2.64 9.10
C ASP A 10 -12.20 2.34 9.38
N TYR A 11 -11.91 2.03 10.63
CA TYR A 11 -10.58 1.65 11.08
C TYR A 11 -10.65 0.84 12.37
N PRO A 12 -9.71 -0.10 12.56
CA PRO A 12 -9.70 -0.91 13.77
C PRO A 12 -9.30 -0.06 14.99
N VAL A 13 -9.89 -0.36 16.14
CA VAL A 13 -9.54 0.21 17.45
C VAL A 13 -9.21 -0.94 18.40
N ASN A 14 -8.06 -0.85 19.06
CA ASN A 14 -7.60 -1.91 19.95
C ASN A 14 -8.54 -2.03 21.18
N GLY A 15 -9.07 -3.24 21.41
CA GLY A 15 -10.06 -3.51 22.46
C GLY A 15 -11.52 -3.32 22.04
N GLU A 16 -11.78 -2.76 20.85
CA GLU A 16 -13.12 -2.60 20.29
C GLU A 16 -13.23 -3.50 19.04
N VAL A 17 -13.70 -4.72 19.26
CA VAL A 17 -13.88 -5.71 18.18
C VAL A 17 -15.34 -5.71 17.76
N ASP A 18 -15.59 -5.45 16.49
CA ASP A 18 -16.90 -5.53 15.86
C ASP A 18 -16.95 -6.64 14.79
N GLU A 19 -17.99 -6.62 13.96
CA GLU A 19 -18.17 -7.56 12.85
C GLU A 19 -17.20 -7.31 11.69
N GLN A 20 -16.67 -6.08 11.54
CA GLN A 20 -15.74 -5.73 10.48
C GLN A 20 -14.37 -6.38 10.73
N LYS A 21 -13.83 -7.03 9.70
CA LYS A 21 -12.53 -7.71 9.77
C LYS A 21 -11.53 -7.12 8.78
N TRP A 22 -10.26 -7.23 9.15
CA TRP A 22 -9.15 -6.56 8.48
C TRP A 22 -8.12 -7.57 7.98
N ASP A 23 -7.50 -7.30 6.82
CA ASP A 23 -6.37 -8.14 6.38
C ASP A 23 -5.21 -8.00 7.38
N PRO A 24 -4.61 -9.12 7.85
CA PRO A 24 -3.49 -9.10 8.80
C PRO A 24 -2.36 -8.14 8.45
N ARG A 25 -2.10 -7.93 7.15
CA ARG A 25 -1.00 -7.09 6.66
C ARG A 25 -1.20 -5.62 6.96
N LEU A 26 -2.42 -5.16 7.26
CA LEU A 26 -2.66 -3.81 7.75
C LEU A 26 -1.84 -3.54 9.02
N PHE A 27 -1.88 -4.45 10.00
CA PHE A 27 -1.17 -4.34 11.27
C PHE A 27 0.35 -4.50 11.17
N HIS A 28 0.85 -5.01 10.04
CA HIS A 28 2.28 -5.05 9.72
C HIS A 28 2.78 -3.79 9.02
N THR A 29 1.88 -3.06 8.36
CA THR A 29 2.22 -1.99 7.42
C THR A 29 1.93 -0.62 7.98
N VAL A 30 0.83 -0.46 8.71
CA VAL A 30 0.34 0.83 9.16
C VAL A 30 0.36 0.90 10.69
N GLY A 31 0.99 1.94 11.20
CA GLY A 31 1.00 2.27 12.62
C GLY A 31 -0.23 3.10 12.92
N MET A 32 -1.11 2.54 13.75
CA MET A 32 -2.43 3.10 14.04
C MET A 32 -2.52 3.44 15.53
N PRO A 33 -3.13 4.58 15.92
CA PRO A 33 -3.46 4.85 17.31
C PRO A 33 -4.17 3.68 17.97
N THR A 34 -3.95 3.49 19.27
CA THR A 34 -4.42 2.36 20.12
C THR A 34 -3.69 1.04 19.92
N TYR A 35 -2.95 0.86 18.80
CA TYR A 35 -2.13 -0.33 18.57
C TYR A 35 -0.67 -0.14 18.98
N PRO A 36 0.05 -1.23 19.31
CA PRO A 36 1.49 -1.19 19.53
C PRO A 36 2.27 -0.68 18.30
N TYR A 37 3.40 0.00 18.54
CA TYR A 37 4.39 0.28 17.51
C TYR A 37 5.06 -1.03 17.09
N LYS A 38 4.85 -1.44 15.83
CA LYS A 38 5.27 -2.75 15.31
C LYS A 38 4.85 -3.90 16.22
N TYR A 39 5.82 -4.54 16.86
CA TYR A 39 5.64 -5.76 17.66
C TYR A 39 6.04 -5.50 19.12
N GLU A 40 6.05 -4.23 19.56
CA GLU A 40 6.52 -3.81 20.87
C GLU A 40 5.33 -3.35 21.73
N ALA A 41 4.77 -4.28 22.52
CA ALA A 41 3.54 -4.10 23.27
C ALA A 41 3.60 -2.98 24.31
N GLU A 42 4.81 -2.62 24.77
CA GLU A 42 5.06 -1.55 25.72
C GLU A 42 4.89 -0.14 25.11
N TYR A 43 4.83 -0.03 23.78
CA TYR A 43 4.78 1.25 23.07
C TYR A 43 3.53 1.38 22.23
N THR A 44 2.41 1.68 22.89
CA THR A 44 1.15 1.98 22.21
C THR A 44 1.22 3.33 21.48
N MET A 45 0.84 3.32 20.21
CA MET A 45 0.70 4.51 19.40
C MET A 45 -0.55 5.30 19.81
N THR A 46 -0.45 6.62 19.76
CA THR A 46 -1.51 7.56 20.14
C THR A 46 -1.60 8.68 19.11
N LYS A 47 -2.67 9.47 19.18
CA LYS A 47 -2.84 10.66 18.32
C LYS A 47 -1.71 11.69 18.52
N ASN A 48 -1.06 11.71 19.69
CA ASN A 48 0.07 12.60 19.98
C ASN A 48 1.33 12.28 19.17
N ASN A 49 1.41 11.11 18.52
CA ASN A 49 2.51 10.76 17.63
C ASN A 49 2.47 11.53 16.30
N SER A 50 1.32 12.07 15.90
CA SER A 50 1.22 12.89 14.70
C SER A 50 1.67 14.33 14.96
N ARG A 51 2.65 14.79 14.19
CA ARG A 51 3.16 16.18 14.26
C ARG A 51 2.17 17.21 13.69
N THR A 52 1.38 16.83 12.69
CA THR A 52 0.49 17.76 11.96
C THR A 52 -0.72 16.98 11.42
N PRO A 53 -1.65 16.58 12.29
CA PRO A 53 -2.73 15.65 11.93
C PRO A 53 -3.71 16.20 10.90
N ASN A 54 -3.91 17.52 10.87
CA ASN A 54 -4.71 18.20 9.86
C ASN A 54 -4.14 18.11 8.43
N THR A 55 -2.85 17.77 8.29
CA THR A 55 -2.20 17.57 6.99
C THR A 55 -1.94 16.11 6.70
N TYR A 56 -1.37 15.37 7.66
CA TYR A 56 -0.83 14.02 7.43
C TYR A 56 -1.66 12.89 8.06
N GLY A 57 -2.75 13.22 8.77
CA GLY A 57 -3.52 12.24 9.53
C GLY A 57 -2.77 11.70 10.76
N TYR A 58 -3.28 10.61 11.32
CA TYR A 58 -2.75 10.00 12.55
C TYR A 58 -1.98 8.69 12.33
N TYR A 59 -1.99 8.17 11.11
CA TYR A 59 -1.31 6.93 10.77
C TYR A 59 0.12 7.17 10.33
N THR A 60 1.00 6.22 10.62
CA THR A 60 2.38 6.20 10.12
C THR A 60 2.64 4.91 9.36
N SER A 61 3.69 4.86 8.56
CA SER A 61 4.16 3.58 8.04
C SER A 61 4.98 2.85 9.10
N LEU A 62 4.85 1.52 9.14
CA LEU A 62 5.66 0.61 9.95
C LEU A 62 6.67 -0.19 9.12
N LYS A 63 6.66 -0.07 7.79
CA LYS A 63 7.39 -1.01 6.93
C LYS A 63 8.87 -0.67 6.79
N GLU A 64 9.17 0.60 6.60
CA GLU A 64 10.51 1.17 6.39
C GLU A 64 11.19 1.66 7.67
N VAL A 65 10.45 1.70 8.78
CA VAL A 65 11.00 2.05 10.09
C VAL A 65 11.49 0.77 10.79
N PRO A 66 12.49 0.81 11.68
CA PRO A 66 12.94 -0.39 12.41
C PRO A 66 12.17 -0.59 13.71
N GLN A 67 12.36 -1.75 14.32
CA GLN A 67 11.98 -1.95 15.72
C GLN A 67 12.89 -1.11 16.62
N ARG A 68 12.28 -0.39 17.56
CA ARG A 68 12.98 0.49 18.50
C ARG A 68 13.99 -0.30 19.34
N SER A 69 13.56 -1.46 19.86
CA SER A 69 14.42 -2.40 20.59
C SER A 69 15.62 -2.96 19.81
N LYS A 70 15.68 -2.80 18.48
CA LYS A 70 16.78 -3.29 17.63
C LYS A 70 17.82 -2.23 17.27
N GLY A 71 17.70 -1.04 17.87
CA GLY A 71 18.71 0.01 17.84
C GLY A 71 18.19 1.27 17.16
N GLU A 72 18.12 2.36 17.91
CA GLU A 72 17.93 3.71 17.40
C GLU A 72 19.30 4.38 17.30
N THR A 73 19.69 4.93 16.14
CA THR A 73 20.78 5.90 16.12
C THR A 73 20.17 7.30 16.21
N TYR A 74 20.30 7.85 17.41
CA TYR A 74 20.10 9.24 17.82
C TYR A 74 18.69 9.63 18.30
N ASN A 75 18.63 10.20 19.51
CA ASN A 75 17.43 10.81 20.10
C ASN A 75 17.29 12.26 19.59
N GLY A 76 16.90 12.41 18.32
CA GLY A 76 16.67 13.69 17.65
C GLY A 76 15.70 13.53 16.48
N SER A 77 15.34 14.65 15.83
CA SER A 77 14.37 14.64 14.72
C SER A 77 14.86 13.90 13.46
N TRP A 78 16.17 13.60 13.39
CA TRP A 78 16.80 12.89 12.29
C TRP A 78 17.34 11.55 12.81
N GLN A 79 16.45 10.57 12.89
CA GLN A 79 16.83 9.22 13.28
C GLN A 79 17.45 8.52 12.07
N ALA A 80 18.55 7.83 12.31
CA ALA A 80 19.13 6.93 11.32
C ALA A 80 19.09 5.49 11.85
N PHE A 81 19.08 4.54 10.94
CA PHE A 81 19.02 3.13 11.30
C PHE A 81 19.76 2.30 10.24
N ALA A 82 20.45 1.25 10.68
CA ALA A 82 21.20 0.35 9.78
C ALA A 82 20.31 -0.78 9.21
N MET A 83 18.99 -0.58 9.14
CA MET A 83 18.08 -1.57 8.57
C MET A 83 18.30 -1.62 7.05
N ASN A 84 18.46 -2.82 6.52
CA ASN A 84 18.55 -3.01 5.07
C ASN A 84 17.23 -2.63 4.41
N ASP A 85 17.31 -1.87 3.33
CA ASP A 85 16.16 -1.60 2.46
C ASP A 85 16.02 -2.72 1.41
N TYR A 86 14.79 -3.18 1.20
CA TYR A 86 14.50 -4.26 0.27
C TYR A 86 14.26 -3.69 -1.12
N VAL A 87 15.22 -3.85 -2.03
CA VAL A 87 15.02 -3.52 -3.46
C VAL A 87 14.20 -4.59 -4.16
N PHE A 88 14.44 -5.87 -3.83
CA PHE A 88 13.69 -7.01 -4.35
C PHE A 88 13.52 -8.05 -3.25
N ARG A 89 12.34 -8.66 -3.19
CA ARG A 89 12.05 -9.78 -2.29
C ARG A 89 11.33 -10.90 -3.01
N TYR A 90 11.46 -12.10 -2.47
CA TYR A 90 10.94 -13.32 -3.08
C TYR A 90 9.45 -13.22 -3.45
N THR A 91 8.63 -12.65 -2.58
CA THR A 91 7.19 -12.50 -2.85
C THR A 91 6.89 -11.60 -4.05
N ASP A 92 7.67 -10.55 -4.31
CA ASP A 92 7.47 -9.73 -5.51
C ASP A 92 7.78 -10.54 -6.78
N VAL A 93 8.86 -11.33 -6.77
CA VAL A 93 9.18 -12.26 -7.86
C VAL A 93 8.07 -13.27 -8.09
N MET A 94 7.50 -13.82 -7.02
CA MET A 94 6.38 -14.75 -7.11
C MET A 94 5.12 -14.07 -7.65
N LEU A 95 4.83 -12.84 -7.26
CA LEU A 95 3.71 -12.07 -7.82
C LEU A 95 3.93 -11.69 -9.28
N MET A 96 5.17 -11.41 -9.71
CA MET A 96 5.51 -11.24 -11.13
C MET A 96 5.29 -12.53 -11.92
N ARG A 97 5.65 -13.69 -11.36
CA ARG A 97 5.37 -15.00 -11.96
C ARG A 97 3.87 -15.26 -12.06
N ALA A 98 3.12 -15.02 -10.99
CA ALA A 98 1.66 -15.15 -11.00
C ALA A 98 1.03 -14.23 -12.04
N GLU A 99 1.55 -13.01 -12.21
CA GLU A 99 1.12 -12.10 -13.27
C GLU A 99 1.34 -12.65 -14.66
N ALA A 100 2.53 -13.16 -14.95
CA ALA A 100 2.81 -13.79 -16.24
C ALA A 100 1.88 -14.98 -16.50
N LEU A 101 1.62 -15.82 -15.49
CA LEU A 101 0.70 -16.96 -15.60
C LEU A 101 -0.74 -16.52 -15.87
N VAL A 102 -1.24 -15.50 -15.18
CA VAL A 102 -2.56 -14.90 -15.49
C VAL A 102 -2.58 -14.40 -16.93
N GLU A 103 -1.52 -13.73 -17.38
CA GLU A 103 -1.44 -13.21 -18.75
C GLU A 103 -1.36 -14.31 -19.82
N LEU A 104 -0.77 -15.46 -19.50
CA LEU A 104 -0.72 -16.65 -20.36
C LEU A 104 -1.97 -17.53 -20.29
N GLY A 105 -2.89 -17.27 -19.36
CA GLY A 105 -4.11 -18.07 -19.15
C GLY A 105 -3.91 -19.30 -18.26
N GLU A 106 -2.76 -19.44 -17.60
CA GLU A 106 -2.47 -20.50 -16.63
C GLU A 106 -3.00 -20.12 -15.23
N LEU A 107 -4.32 -19.97 -15.14
CA LEU A 107 -4.98 -19.36 -13.97
C LEU A 107 -4.87 -20.22 -12.70
N GLY A 108 -4.89 -21.55 -12.83
CA GLY A 108 -4.74 -22.47 -11.70
C GLY A 108 -3.39 -22.34 -11.00
N GLU A 109 -2.30 -22.26 -11.76
CA GLU A 109 -0.95 -22.07 -11.23
C GLU A 109 -0.77 -20.68 -10.61
N ALA A 110 -1.34 -19.64 -11.23
CA ALA A 110 -1.34 -18.29 -10.66
C ALA A 110 -2.05 -18.26 -9.30
N ARG A 111 -3.19 -18.96 -9.17
CA ARG A 111 -3.95 -19.06 -7.93
C ARG A 111 -3.13 -19.70 -6.81
N ILE A 112 -2.40 -20.77 -7.10
CA ILE A 112 -1.55 -21.46 -6.11
C ILE A 112 -0.56 -20.46 -5.51
N ILE A 113 0.19 -19.75 -6.37
CA ILE A 113 1.19 -18.77 -5.92
C ILE A 113 0.57 -17.65 -5.06
N ILE A 114 -0.57 -17.10 -5.51
CA ILE A 114 -1.26 -16.04 -4.77
C ILE A 114 -1.74 -16.56 -3.42
N ASN A 115 -2.29 -17.78 -3.37
CA ASN A 115 -2.76 -18.39 -2.13
C ASN A 115 -1.63 -18.75 -1.17
N ASP A 116 -0.45 -19.15 -1.65
CA ASP A 116 0.73 -19.36 -0.79
C ASP A 116 1.12 -18.08 -0.03
N ILE A 117 1.01 -16.92 -0.70
CA ILE A 117 1.30 -15.60 -0.10
C ILE A 117 0.22 -15.25 0.93
N ARG A 118 -1.05 -15.50 0.62
CA ARG A 118 -2.18 -15.28 1.52
C ARG A 118 -2.10 -16.18 2.75
N GLU A 119 -1.73 -17.44 2.58
CA GLU A 119 -1.52 -18.37 3.70
C GLU A 119 -0.36 -17.92 4.58
N ARG A 120 0.75 -17.47 4.00
CA ARG A 120 1.85 -16.86 4.76
C ARG A 120 1.36 -15.64 5.56
N ALA A 121 0.56 -14.77 4.95
CA ALA A 121 -0.02 -13.61 5.64
C ALA A 121 -0.95 -14.04 6.78
N ALA A 122 -1.80 -15.04 6.59
CA ALA A 122 -2.63 -15.60 7.67
C ALA A 122 -1.78 -16.13 8.84
N ASN A 123 -0.70 -16.86 8.54
CA ASN A 123 0.21 -17.42 9.53
C ASN A 123 1.02 -16.36 10.30
N SER A 124 1.09 -15.12 9.80
CA SER A 124 1.79 -14.03 10.47
C SER A 124 1.07 -13.53 11.74
N VAL A 125 -0.25 -13.77 11.84
CA VAL A 125 -1.10 -13.27 12.93
C VAL A 125 -0.58 -13.71 14.29
N ASN A 126 -0.52 -15.04 14.52
CA ASN A 126 -0.07 -15.58 15.80
C ASN A 126 1.43 -15.34 16.07
N LYS A 127 2.22 -15.07 15.02
CA LYS A 127 3.68 -14.93 15.13
C LYS A 127 4.11 -13.54 15.56
N HIS A 128 3.40 -12.51 15.11
CA HIS A 128 3.89 -11.13 15.19
C HIS A 128 2.85 -10.12 15.67
N ILE A 129 1.56 -10.37 15.41
CA ILE A 129 0.47 -9.41 15.68
C ILE A 129 -0.67 -10.07 16.47
N ALA A 130 -0.34 -10.94 17.42
CA ALA A 130 -1.33 -11.65 18.23
C ALA A 130 -2.29 -10.70 18.96
N TYR A 131 -1.86 -9.47 19.25
CA TYR A 131 -2.68 -8.40 19.82
C TYR A 131 -3.86 -7.98 18.92
N ALA A 132 -3.80 -8.22 17.62
CA ALA A 132 -4.84 -7.86 16.64
C ALA A 132 -5.59 -9.09 16.11
N LYS A 133 -5.40 -10.28 16.71
CA LYS A 133 -5.94 -11.53 16.19
C LYS A 133 -7.45 -11.47 15.96
N ASP A 134 -8.21 -10.95 16.91
CA ASP A 134 -9.68 -10.91 16.86
C ASP A 134 -10.22 -9.87 15.86
N GLN A 135 -9.35 -8.99 15.35
CA GLN A 135 -9.63 -8.01 14.29
C GLN A 135 -9.35 -8.57 12.89
N CYS A 136 -8.60 -9.67 12.78
CA CYS A 136 -8.06 -10.13 11.51
C CYS A 136 -8.94 -11.18 10.83
N GLU A 137 -9.15 -11.04 9.53
CA GLU A 137 -9.65 -12.11 8.67
C GLU A 137 -8.93 -12.10 7.32
N ILE A 138 -8.59 -13.30 6.85
CA ILE A 138 -8.07 -13.51 5.50
C ILE A 138 -8.45 -14.92 5.06
N ALA A 139 -8.99 -15.03 3.84
CA ALA A 139 -9.34 -16.30 3.23
C ALA A 139 -8.50 -16.54 1.96
N LEU A 140 -8.23 -17.79 1.62
CA LEU A 140 -7.66 -18.13 0.32
C LEU A 140 -8.67 -17.81 -0.79
N TYR A 141 -8.18 -17.41 -1.95
CA TYR A 141 -9.08 -17.23 -3.09
C TYR A 141 -9.62 -18.58 -3.57
N PRO A 142 -10.95 -18.70 -3.76
CA PRO A 142 -11.58 -19.91 -4.26
C PRO A 142 -11.24 -20.13 -5.73
N GLU A 143 -11.45 -21.35 -6.21
CA GLU A 143 -11.26 -21.69 -7.63
C GLU A 143 -12.17 -20.89 -8.56
N SER A 144 -13.35 -20.51 -8.08
CA SER A 144 -14.33 -19.70 -8.83
C SER A 144 -13.78 -18.33 -9.25
N TYR A 145 -12.79 -17.79 -8.56
CA TYR A 145 -12.18 -16.49 -8.89
C TYR A 145 -11.11 -16.59 -10.00
N PHE A 146 -10.74 -17.81 -10.39
CA PHE A 146 -9.71 -18.10 -11.38
C PHE A 146 -10.27 -18.87 -12.58
N GLN A 147 -11.56 -18.68 -12.86
CA GLN A 147 -12.24 -19.22 -14.04
C GLN A 147 -12.10 -18.32 -15.28
N ASP A 148 -11.80 -17.04 -15.07
CA ASP A 148 -11.57 -16.08 -16.13
C ASP A 148 -10.37 -15.19 -15.81
N LYS A 149 -9.76 -14.66 -16.87
CA LYS A 149 -8.53 -13.89 -16.81
C LYS A 149 -8.73 -12.52 -16.14
N GLU A 150 -9.90 -11.91 -16.25
CA GLU A 150 -10.17 -10.58 -15.70
C GLU A 150 -10.31 -10.63 -14.17
N THR A 151 -11.07 -11.59 -13.66
CA THR A 151 -11.22 -11.82 -12.22
C THR A 151 -9.89 -12.25 -11.59
N ALA A 152 -9.13 -13.14 -12.24
CA ALA A 152 -7.79 -13.52 -11.79
C ALA A 152 -6.83 -12.31 -11.73
N ARG A 153 -6.90 -11.42 -12.72
CA ARG A 153 -6.12 -10.17 -12.73
C ARG A 153 -6.52 -9.24 -11.58
N LYS A 154 -7.81 -9.13 -11.25
CA LYS A 154 -8.27 -8.36 -10.08
C LYS A 154 -7.69 -8.94 -8.79
N CYS A 155 -7.78 -10.26 -8.59
CA CYS A 155 -7.21 -10.94 -7.42
C CYS A 155 -5.71 -10.67 -7.27
N LEU A 156 -4.96 -10.77 -8.37
CA LEU A 156 -3.53 -10.50 -8.39
C LEU A 156 -3.20 -9.04 -8.07
N ARG A 157 -3.88 -8.08 -8.70
CA ARG A 157 -3.65 -6.64 -8.48
C ARG A 157 -3.99 -6.26 -7.03
N TRP A 158 -5.01 -6.89 -6.46
CA TRP A 158 -5.37 -6.74 -5.06
C TRP A 158 -4.29 -7.30 -4.14
N GLU A 159 -3.80 -8.51 -4.43
CA GLU A 159 -2.73 -9.13 -3.65
C GLU A 159 -1.45 -8.29 -3.69
N ARG A 160 -1.05 -7.78 -4.87
CA ARG A 160 0.09 -6.86 -5.00
C ARG A 160 -0.12 -5.57 -4.19
N ARG A 161 -1.33 -5.01 -4.17
CA ARG A 161 -1.65 -3.80 -3.40
C ARG A 161 -1.41 -4.02 -1.90
N LEU A 162 -1.92 -5.11 -1.35
CA LEU A 162 -1.82 -5.42 0.08
C LEU A 162 -0.40 -5.82 0.47
N GLU A 163 0.21 -6.70 -0.32
CA GLU A 163 1.51 -7.29 -0.02
C GLU A 163 2.63 -6.26 -0.13
N MET A 164 2.62 -5.43 -1.19
CA MET A 164 3.68 -4.45 -1.51
C MET A 164 3.37 -3.03 -1.03
N ALA A 165 2.34 -2.84 -0.19
CA ALA A 165 2.01 -1.53 0.37
C ALA A 165 3.25 -0.91 1.05
N MET A 166 3.49 0.38 0.84
CA MET A 166 4.64 1.14 1.36
C MET A 166 6.02 0.70 0.85
N GLU A 167 6.10 -0.10 -0.22
CA GLU A 167 7.37 -0.56 -0.83
C GLU A 167 7.63 0.07 -2.22
N ASN A 168 7.21 1.31 -2.44
CA ASN A 168 7.52 2.11 -3.65
C ASN A 168 7.08 1.53 -5.02
N GLY A 169 6.29 0.46 -5.08
CA GLY A 169 5.89 -0.20 -6.34
C GLY A 169 4.56 0.24 -6.95
N ARG A 170 3.62 0.76 -6.14
CA ARG A 170 2.21 0.93 -6.55
C ARG A 170 2.01 1.81 -7.78
N TYR A 171 2.70 2.95 -7.85
CA TYR A 171 2.57 3.87 -8.99
C TYR A 171 3.03 3.22 -10.30
N PHE A 172 4.16 2.51 -10.27
CA PHE A 172 4.70 1.83 -11.43
C PHE A 172 3.81 0.69 -11.91
N ASP A 173 3.21 -0.04 -10.97
CA ASP A 173 2.19 -1.06 -11.25
C ASP A 173 0.97 -0.45 -11.94
N LEU A 174 0.39 0.62 -11.40
CA LEU A 174 -0.74 1.30 -12.03
C LEU A 174 -0.41 1.83 -13.43
N ARG A 175 0.79 2.40 -13.61
CA ARG A 175 1.26 2.93 -14.89
C ARG A 175 1.43 1.83 -15.93
N ARG A 176 2.13 0.74 -15.61
CA ARG A 176 2.38 -0.36 -16.57
C ARG A 176 1.11 -1.12 -16.93
N TRP A 177 0.11 -1.09 -16.05
CA TRP A 177 -1.23 -1.61 -16.31
C TRP A 177 -2.13 -0.67 -17.14
N GLY A 178 -1.71 0.58 -17.37
CA GLY A 178 -2.48 1.57 -18.11
C GLY A 178 -3.70 2.14 -17.36
N ILE A 179 -3.75 1.98 -16.03
CA ILE A 179 -4.90 2.40 -15.19
C ILE A 179 -4.55 3.50 -14.17
N ALA A 180 -3.39 4.14 -14.32
CA ALA A 180 -2.92 5.17 -13.39
C ALA A 180 -3.87 6.38 -13.30
N SER A 181 -4.29 6.94 -14.45
CA SER A 181 -5.20 8.10 -14.46
C SER A 181 -6.55 7.77 -13.81
N GLU A 182 -7.15 6.64 -14.19
CA GLU A 182 -8.43 6.18 -13.62
C GLU A 182 -8.33 6.00 -12.10
N THR A 183 -7.33 5.24 -11.64
CA THR A 183 -7.18 4.92 -10.21
C THR A 183 -6.84 6.15 -9.38
N LEU A 184 -5.93 7.03 -9.84
CA LEU A 184 -5.49 8.19 -9.07
C LEU A 184 -6.56 9.29 -9.03
N ASN A 185 -7.28 9.54 -10.13
CA ASN A 185 -8.37 10.50 -10.12
C ASN A 185 -9.54 10.04 -9.25
N ALA A 186 -9.87 8.73 -9.26
CA ALA A 186 -10.85 8.18 -8.32
C ALA A 186 -10.42 8.36 -6.86
N TYR A 187 -9.13 8.11 -6.56
CA TYR A 187 -8.56 8.32 -5.22
C TYR A 187 -8.60 9.80 -4.79
N PHE A 188 -8.23 10.74 -5.65
CA PHE A 188 -8.33 12.17 -5.31
C PHE A 188 -9.77 12.58 -5.03
N ALA A 189 -10.71 12.10 -5.84
CA ALA A 189 -12.13 12.39 -5.69
C ALA A 189 -12.70 11.87 -4.36
N SER A 190 -12.29 10.66 -3.92
CA SER A 190 -12.74 10.07 -2.66
C SER A 190 -12.09 10.74 -1.45
N GLU A 191 -10.78 10.96 -1.47
CA GLU A 191 -10.05 11.40 -0.27
C GLU A 191 -10.16 12.88 0.06
N GLN A 192 -10.41 13.75 -0.93
CA GLN A 192 -10.38 15.22 -0.74
C GLN A 192 -11.38 15.75 0.30
N ASN A 193 -12.39 14.96 0.69
CA ASN A 193 -13.44 15.34 1.63
C ASN A 193 -13.40 14.55 2.94
N ASN A 194 -12.41 13.67 3.12
CA ASN A 194 -12.41 12.79 4.26
C ASN A 194 -12.15 13.53 5.59
N VAL A 195 -12.82 13.04 6.63
CA VAL A 195 -12.75 13.59 7.99
C VAL A 195 -12.48 12.44 8.95
N TYR A 196 -11.53 12.64 9.86
CA TYR A 196 -11.21 11.67 10.90
C TYR A 196 -11.35 12.34 12.27
N ASP A 197 -12.27 11.88 13.11
CA ASP A 197 -12.53 12.45 14.43
C ASP A 197 -12.77 13.97 14.39
N GLY A 198 -13.61 14.41 13.45
CA GLY A 198 -13.90 15.83 13.21
C GLY A 198 -12.78 16.63 12.53
N GLN A 199 -11.60 16.03 12.30
CA GLN A 199 -10.48 16.67 11.61
C GLN A 199 -10.52 16.38 10.10
N THR A 200 -10.76 17.40 9.28
CA THR A 200 -10.54 17.30 7.84
C THR A 200 -9.05 17.09 7.55
N TYR A 201 -8.74 16.16 6.65
CA TYR A 201 -7.38 15.88 6.19
C TYR A 201 -7.32 15.95 4.65
N ALA A 202 -6.12 15.80 4.08
CA ALA A 202 -5.91 15.67 2.63
C ALA A 202 -6.42 16.84 1.76
N GLN A 203 -6.56 18.05 2.30
CA GLN A 203 -7.08 19.21 1.55
C GLN A 203 -6.27 19.54 0.28
N TYR A 204 -5.00 19.13 0.22
CA TYR A 204 -4.15 19.27 -0.96
C TYR A 204 -4.60 18.40 -2.15
N TYR A 205 -5.55 17.48 -1.97
CA TYR A 205 -6.15 16.72 -3.07
C TYR A 205 -7.30 17.44 -3.79
N LYS A 206 -7.82 18.56 -3.26
CA LYS A 206 -8.97 19.27 -3.86
C LYS A 206 -8.73 19.70 -5.31
N ASP A 207 -7.50 20.11 -5.61
CA ASP A 207 -7.09 20.53 -6.95
C ASP A 207 -6.23 19.46 -7.65
N ALA A 208 -6.12 18.26 -7.07
CA ALA A 208 -5.31 17.19 -7.63
C ALA A 208 -6.03 16.57 -8.84
N HIS A 209 -5.30 16.49 -9.95
CA HIS A 209 -5.78 15.89 -11.19
C HIS A 209 -4.63 15.21 -11.91
N TYR A 210 -4.88 14.01 -12.40
CA TYR A 210 -3.96 13.24 -13.22
C TYR A 210 -4.42 13.28 -14.69
N GLU A 211 -3.64 13.96 -15.52
CA GLU A 211 -3.87 14.10 -16.95
C GLU A 211 -3.33 12.88 -17.72
N PRO A 212 -4.19 12.09 -18.38
CA PRO A 212 -3.77 10.91 -19.12
C PRO A 212 -2.91 11.29 -20.34
N ASN A 213 -1.92 10.46 -20.66
CA ASN A 213 -0.93 10.71 -21.72
C ASN A 213 -0.01 11.92 -21.48
N LYS A 214 0.13 12.34 -20.22
CA LYS A 214 1.05 13.39 -19.79
C LYS A 214 1.72 13.00 -18.47
N ASN A 215 0.95 12.73 -17.42
CA ASN A 215 1.53 12.56 -16.08
C ASN A 215 2.21 11.20 -15.83
N GLU A 216 2.16 10.26 -16.78
CA GLU A 216 2.80 8.93 -16.66
C GLU A 216 4.32 9.01 -16.52
N PHE A 217 4.93 10.05 -17.08
CA PHE A 217 6.37 10.27 -17.06
C PHE A 217 6.67 11.70 -16.61
N PHE A 218 7.77 11.87 -15.88
CA PHE A 218 8.30 13.19 -15.61
C PHE A 218 8.70 13.88 -16.92
N PRO A 219 8.53 15.21 -17.03
CA PRO A 219 9.04 15.95 -18.17
C PRO A 219 10.56 15.83 -18.22
N ILE A 220 11.12 15.80 -19.43
CA ILE A 220 12.56 15.99 -19.61
C ILE A 220 12.89 17.39 -19.09
N PRO A 221 13.90 17.56 -18.21
CA PRO A 221 14.23 18.86 -17.65
C PRO A 221 14.53 19.87 -18.77
N TYR A 222 13.89 21.04 -18.71
CA TYR A 222 13.86 22.00 -19.83
C TYR A 222 15.25 22.40 -20.33
N ASN A 223 16.19 22.61 -19.42
CA ASN A 223 17.59 22.94 -19.74
C ASN A 223 18.31 21.84 -20.55
N GLN A 224 17.94 20.58 -20.39
CA GLN A 224 18.53 19.46 -21.13
C GLN A 224 18.22 19.54 -22.63
N LEU A 225 17.06 20.09 -23.01
CA LEU A 225 16.67 20.23 -24.42
C LEU A 225 17.59 21.17 -25.21
N TYR A 226 18.27 22.09 -24.53
CA TYR A 226 19.11 23.12 -25.15
C TYR A 226 20.61 22.93 -24.93
N TYR A 227 21.01 21.99 -24.06
CA TYR A 227 22.43 21.73 -23.82
C TYR A 227 23.13 21.16 -25.06
N ILE A 228 22.45 20.26 -25.77
CA ILE A 228 22.84 19.80 -27.12
C ILE A 228 21.58 19.87 -27.99
N PRO A 229 21.38 20.96 -28.75
CA PRO A 229 20.19 21.15 -29.57
C PRO A 229 19.94 19.96 -30.50
N GLY A 230 18.73 19.39 -30.43
CA GLY A 230 18.31 18.26 -31.26
C GLY A 230 18.64 16.86 -30.71
N LEU A 231 19.38 16.75 -29.59
CA LEU A 231 19.65 15.44 -28.97
C LEU A 231 18.42 14.86 -28.24
N TYR A 232 17.67 15.71 -27.55
CA TYR A 232 16.50 15.31 -26.77
C TYR A 232 15.21 15.84 -27.39
N THR A 233 14.15 15.04 -27.32
CA THR A 233 12.78 15.42 -27.68
C THR A 233 11.92 15.27 -26.44
N GLN A 234 11.09 16.26 -26.15
CA GLN A 234 10.22 16.25 -24.97
C GLN A 234 9.21 15.09 -25.02
N ASN A 235 8.80 14.62 -23.83
CA ASN A 235 7.68 13.71 -23.68
C ASN A 235 6.39 14.34 -24.22
N LYS A 236 5.46 13.50 -24.69
CA LYS A 236 4.18 13.96 -25.23
C LYS A 236 3.46 14.87 -24.22
N ASN A 237 2.87 15.96 -24.73
CA ASN A 237 2.04 16.91 -23.95
C ASN A 237 2.78 17.75 -22.89
N TYR A 238 4.11 17.87 -22.98
CA TYR A 238 4.94 18.82 -22.22
C TYR A 238 5.67 19.82 -23.12
#